data_AF-A0A1F6K757-F1
#
_entry.id   AF-A0A1F6K757-F1
#
_cell.length_a   1.000
_cell.length_b   1.000
_cell.length_c   1.000
_cell.angle_alpha   90.00
_cell.angle_beta   90.00
_cell.angle_gamma   90.00
#
_symmetry.space_group_name_H-M   'P 1'
#
loop_
_entity.id
_entity.type
_entity.pdbx_description
1 polymer ?
#
loop_
_entity_poly.entity_id
_entity_poly.type
_entity_poly.pdbx_seq_one_letter_code
_entity_poly.pdbx_strand_id
1 'polypeptide(L)' 'MRFNLFKTFKLTWWQASLFKLSAVSFGVIISPYFQDLFRGIEPFLWILLIVSGLYIAYIWLKQ' A
#
# COMPACT_ATOMS: atom_id res chain seq x y z
N MET A 1 4.95 23.14 11.23
CA MET A 1 3.97 22.34 10.43
C MET A 1 3.03 21.65 11.39
N ARG A 2 1.72 21.96 11.36
CA ARG A 2 0.72 21.29 12.21
C ARG A 2 0.34 19.97 11.53
N PHE A 3 0.82 18.85 12.06
CA PHE A 3 0.46 17.51 11.59
C PHE A 3 -0.99 17.23 11.97
N ASN A 4 -1.88 17.20 10.99
CA ASN A 4 -3.30 16.93 11.24
C ASN A 4 -3.65 15.54 10.69
N LEU A 5 -3.74 14.55 11.59
CA LEU A 5 -3.94 13.15 11.23
C LEU A 5 -5.31 12.90 10.58
N PHE A 6 -6.32 13.71 10.93
CA PHE A 6 -7.71 13.56 10.50
C PHE A 6 -8.14 14.60 9.45
N LYS A 7 -7.20 15.08 8.63
CA LYS A 7 -7.56 15.97 7.52
C LYS A 7 -8.37 15.22 6.46
N THR A 8 -9.30 15.91 5.80
CA THR A 8 -10.09 15.35 4.69
C THR A 8 -9.16 14.87 3.59
N PHE A 9 -8.99 13.55 3.51
CA PHE A 9 -8.15 12.91 2.52
C PHE A 9 -8.96 12.68 1.24
N LYS A 10 -8.41 13.12 0.10
CA LYS A 10 -9.06 13.05 -1.20
C LYS A 10 -8.12 12.34 -2.14
N LEU A 11 -8.22 11.03 -2.16
CA LEU A 11 -7.51 10.20 -3.11
C LEU A 11 -8.16 10.32 -4.48
N THR A 12 -7.34 10.47 -5.52
CA THR A 12 -7.81 10.26 -6.88
C THR A 12 -8.11 8.77 -7.09
N TRP A 13 -8.94 8.45 -8.08
CA TRP A 13 -9.33 7.07 -8.38
C TRP A 13 -8.11 6.14 -8.58
N TRP A 14 -7.05 6.63 -9.22
CA TRP A 14 -5.79 5.91 -9.40
C TRP A 14 -5.05 5.64 -8.08
N GLN A 15 -5.03 6.63 -7.17
CA GLN A 15 -4.39 6.47 -5.86
C GLN A 15 -5.19 5.52 -4.95
N ALA A 16 -6.53 5.54 -5.04
CA ALA A 16 -7.38 4.59 -4.33
C ALA A 16 -7.19 3.15 -4.83
N SER A 17 -7.01 2.95 -6.15
CA SER A 17 -6.67 1.64 -6.71
C SER A 17 -5.29 1.15 -6.25
N LEU A 18 -4.28 2.04 -6.22
CA LEU A 18 -2.97 1.72 -5.65
C LEU A 18 -3.05 1.34 -4.17
N PHE A 19 -3.89 2.03 -3.39
CA PHE A 19 -4.10 1.69 -1.98
C PHE A 19 -4.68 0.30 -1.81
N LYS A 20 -5.70 -0.05 -2.60
CA LYS A 20 -6.30 -1.38 -2.61
C LYS A 20 -5.28 -2.45 -2.97
N LEU A 21 -4.47 -2.22 -4.02
CA LEU A 21 -3.40 -3.14 -4.41
C LEU A 21 -2.38 -3.33 -3.28
N SER A 22 -1.98 -2.25 -2.60
CA SER A 22 -1.11 -2.31 -1.41
C SER A 22 -1.71 -3.17 -0.30
N ALA A 23 -2.98 -2.94 0.02
CA ALA A 23 -3.70 -3.67 1.07
C ALA A 23 -3.87 -5.17 0.75
N VAL A 24 -4.14 -5.50 -0.52
CA VAL A 24 -4.20 -6.89 -0.99
C VAL A 24 -2.83 -7.55 -0.87
N SER A 25 -1.76 -6.90 -1.34
CA SER A 25 -0.40 -7.40 -1.20
C SER A 25 -0.02 -7.63 0.27
N PHE A 26 -0.45 -6.76 1.18
CA PHE A 26 -0.20 -6.93 2.61
C PHE A 26 -0.88 -8.18 3.16
N GLY A 27 -2.15 -8.38 2.80
CA GLY A 27 -2.90 -9.57 3.17
C GLY A 27 -2.28 -10.86 2.64
N VAL A 28 -1.76 -10.83 1.40
CA VAL A 28 -1.05 -11.97 0.81
C VAL A 28 0.26 -12.26 1.56
N ILE A 29 1.05 -11.24 1.87
CA ILE A 29 2.35 -11.37 2.57
C ILE A 29 2.17 -11.90 4.00
N ILE A 30 1.16 -11.42 4.73
CA ILE A 30 0.89 -11.84 6.12
C ILE A 30 0.33 -13.26 6.20
N SER A 31 -0.35 -13.71 5.16
CA SER A 31 -1.00 -15.03 5.19
C SER A 31 0.03 -16.15 5.09
N PRO A 32 0.09 -17.06 6.08
CA PRO A 32 1.00 -18.20 6.04
C PRO A 32 0.64 -19.21 4.95
N TYR A 33 -0.61 -19.19 4.46
CA TYR A 33 -1.09 -20.10 3.41
C TYR A 33 -0.60 -19.75 2.01
N PHE A 34 -0.23 -18.49 1.77
CA PHE A 34 0.11 -18.00 0.44
C PHE A 34 1.62 -18.03 0.16
N GLN A 35 2.46 -18.36 1.16
CA GLN A 35 3.91 -18.38 1.00
C GLN A 35 4.38 -19.39 -0.07
N ASP A 36 3.80 -20.59 -0.11
CA ASP A 36 4.16 -21.58 -1.14
C ASP A 36 3.65 -21.20 -2.55
N LEU A 37 2.50 -20.55 -2.64
CA LEU A 37 1.90 -20.14 -3.92
C LEU A 37 2.64 -18.95 -4.56
N PHE A 38 3.18 -18.07 -3.74
CA PHE A 38 3.78 -16.81 -4.19
C PHE A 38 5.29 -16.74 -4.02
N ARG A 39 5.95 -17.84 -3.64
CA ARG A 39 7.41 -17.94 -3.42
C ARG A 39 8.28 -17.31 -4.51
N GLY A 40 7.84 -17.31 -5.77
CA GLY A 40 8.55 -16.70 -6.90
C GLY A 40 8.32 -15.20 -7.09
N ILE A 41 7.19 -14.65 -6.64
CA ILE A 41 6.82 -13.23 -6.78
C ILE A 41 6.67 -12.49 -5.45
N GLU A 42 6.94 -13.16 -4.33
CA GLU A 42 6.98 -12.60 -2.99
C GLU A 42 7.81 -11.31 -2.90
N PRO A 43 9.07 -11.25 -3.41
CA PRO A 43 9.84 -10.01 -3.38
C PRO A 43 9.19 -8.90 -4.20
N PHE A 44 8.48 -9.23 -5.29
CA PHE A 44 7.75 -8.25 -6.08
C PHE A 44 6.54 -7.69 -5.33
N LEU A 45 5.80 -8.55 -4.60
CA LEU A 45 4.69 -8.13 -3.73
C LEU A 45 5.17 -7.20 -2.62
N TRP A 46 6.33 -7.48 -2.02
CA TRP A 46 6.97 -6.61 -1.03
C TRP A 46 7.32 -5.24 -1.61
N ILE A 47 7.96 -5.20 -2.78
CA ILE A 47 8.29 -3.94 -3.47
C ILE A 47 7.01 -3.16 -3.77
N LEU A 48 6.00 -3.82 -4.31
CA LEU A 48 4.74 -3.19 -4.68
C LEU A 48 4.04 -2.61 -3.45
N LEU A 49 4.05 -3.33 -2.32
CA LEU A 49 3.52 -2.86 -1.04
C LEU A 49 4.25 -1.62 -0.54
N ILE A 50 5.58 -1.68 -0.45
CA ILE A 50 6.42 -0.61 0.09
C ILE A 50 6.29 0.64 -0.78
N VAL A 51 6.41 0.51 -2.11
CA VAL A 51 6.37 1.63 -3.05
C VAL A 51 4.99 2.29 -3.06
N SER A 52 3.92 1.50 -3.14
CA SER A 52 2.55 2.03 -3.12
C SER A 52 2.20 2.68 -1.77
N GLY A 53 2.60 2.04 -0.66
CA GLY A 53 2.40 2.56 0.68
C GLY A 53 3.13 3.89 0.91
N LEU A 54 4.41 3.97 0.52
CA LEU A 54 5.21 5.20 0.57
C LEU A 54 4.60 6.30 -0.31
N TYR A 55 4.15 5.96 -1.52
CA TYR A 55 3.53 6.92 -2.42
C TYR A 55 2.26 7.54 -1.82
N ILE A 56 1.39 6.71 -1.23
CA ILE A 56 0.14 7.17 -0.60
C ILE A 56 0.43 7.97 0.67
N ALA A 57 1.40 7.53 1.48
CA ALA A 57 1.86 8.28 2.65
C ALA A 57 2.43 9.66 2.24
N TYR A 58 3.20 9.72 1.15
CA TYR A 58 3.73 10.97 0.62
C TYR A 58 2.62 11.91 0.13
N ILE A 59 1.64 11.39 -0.63
CA ILE A 59 0.47 12.17 -1.04
C ILE A 59 -0.29 12.66 0.19
N TRP A 60 -0.49 11.78 1.16
CA TRP A 60 -1.15 12.12 2.41
C TRP A 60 -0.41 13.22 3.15
N LEU A 61 0.93 13.21 3.23
CA LEU A 61 1.70 14.29 3.83
C LEU A 61 1.58 15.61 3.07
N LYS A 62 1.54 15.55 1.74
CA LYS A 62 1.46 16.72 0.86
C LYS A 62 0.08 17.38 0.85
N GLN A 63 -0.98 16.59 1.06
CA GLN A 63 -2.37 17.06 1.04
C GLN A 63 -2.73 17.94 2.25
#